data_AF-A0A3S5DUL1-F1
#
_entry.id   AF-A0A3S5DUL1-F1
#
_cell.length_a   1.000
_cell.length_b   1.000
_cell.length_c   1.000
_cell.angle_alpha   90.00
_cell.angle_beta   90.00
_cell.angle_gamma   90.00
#
_symmetry.space_group_name_H-M   'P 1'
#
loop_
_entity.id
_entity.type
_entity.pdbx_description
1 polymer ?
#
loop_
_entity_poly.entity_id
_entity_poly.type
_entity_poly.pdbx_seq_one_letter_code
_entity_poly.pdbx_strand_id
1 'polypeptide(L)'
;MVLLVMKSSTTIITAYFDIGRGDWTANKGFREKLARSVDVYFSYFERLAALENEMIIFTSPDLKSRVEAIRNGKTNNGYRYRYKKEI
;
A
#
# COMPACT_ATOMS: atom_id res chain seq x y z
N MET A 1 40.10 -0.19 12.23
CA MET A 1 38.97 0.44 12.94
C MET A 1 37.80 0.50 11.96
N VAL A 2 36.78 -0.35 12.14
CA VAL A 2 35.59 -0.34 11.28
C VAL A 2 34.56 0.56 11.96
N LEU A 3 34.21 1.65 11.30
CA LEU A 3 33.15 2.53 11.77
C LEU A 3 31.82 1.84 11.49
N LEU A 4 31.25 1.19 12.50
CA LEU A 4 29.91 0.64 12.39
C LEU A 4 28.92 1.81 12.44
N VAL A 5 28.66 2.42 11.28
CA VAL A 5 27.56 3.37 11.14
C VAL A 5 26.29 2.56 11.36
N MET A 6 25.69 2.65 12.55
CA MET A 6 24.31 2.21 12.76
C MET A 6 23.44 3.04 11.81
N LYS A 7 23.12 2.47 10.65
CA LYS A 7 22.16 3.06 9.72
C LYS A 7 20.82 3.06 10.46
N SER A 8 20.36 4.22 10.92
CA SER A 8 19.02 4.32 11.49
C SER A 8 18.04 3.90 10.39
N SER A 9 17.36 2.78 10.59
CA SER A 9 16.39 2.25 9.63
C SER A 9 15.02 2.78 9.98
N THR A 10 14.43 3.58 9.10
CA THR A 10 13.01 3.97 9.21
C THR A 10 12.17 2.97 8.43
N THR A 11 11.32 2.23 9.13
CA THR A 11 10.33 1.31 8.53
C THR A 11 9.04 2.08 8.23
N ILE A 12 8.50 1.91 7.03
CA ILE A 12 7.23 2.53 6.61
C ILE A 12 6.12 1.49 6.76
N ILE A 13 5.07 1.84 7.49
CA ILE A 13 3.88 0.99 7.64
C ILE A 13 2.73 1.64 6.88
N THR A 14 2.08 0.90 5.99
CA THR A 14 0.99 1.42 5.14
C THR A 14 -0.05 0.36 4.84
N ALA A 15 -1.22 0.78 4.34
CA ALA A 15 -2.35 -0.08 4.02
C ALA A 15 -2.98 0.30 2.67
N TYR A 16 -3.28 -0.70 1.84
CA TYR A 16 -3.94 -0.55 0.55
C TYR A 16 -5.13 -1.50 0.44
N PHE A 17 -6.34 -0.94 0.49
CA PHE A 17 -7.59 -1.67 0.38
C PHE A 17 -8.53 -0.91 -0.54
N ASP A 18 -9.31 -1.64 -1.34
CA ASP A 18 -10.48 -1.04 -1.98
C ASP A 18 -11.58 -0.84 -0.92
N ILE A 19 -11.96 0.42 -0.71
CA ILE A 19 -13.01 0.82 0.23
C ILE A 19 -14.23 1.38 -0.50
N GLY A 20 -14.34 1.18 -1.82
CA GLY A 20 -15.49 1.60 -2.62
C GLY A 20 -15.51 3.10 -2.94
N ARG A 21 -14.38 3.81 -2.84
CA ARG A 21 -14.30 5.23 -3.21
C ARG A 21 -14.38 5.49 -4.72
N GLY A 22 -14.17 4.46 -5.54
CA GLY A 22 -14.43 4.54 -6.98
C GLY A 22 -15.90 4.84 -7.29
N ASP A 23 -16.80 4.44 -6.39
CA ASP A 23 -18.25 4.64 -6.50
C ASP A 23 -18.73 6.01 -6.01
N TRP A 24 -17.85 6.90 -5.55
CA TRP A 24 -18.24 8.20 -5.01
C TRP A 24 -18.38 9.25 -6.11
N THR A 25 -19.27 8.96 -7.05
CA THR A 25 -19.50 9.75 -8.27
C THR A 25 -20.58 10.82 -8.10
N ALA A 26 -20.59 11.83 -8.97
CA ALA A 26 -21.57 12.94 -8.93
C ALA A 26 -23.03 12.48 -9.04
N ASN A 27 -23.29 11.48 -9.88
CA ASN A 27 -24.62 10.87 -10.02
C ASN A 27 -25.10 10.11 -8.75
N LYS A 28 -24.21 9.84 -7.79
CA LYS A 28 -24.53 9.28 -6.47
C LYS A 28 -24.54 10.33 -5.36
N GLY A 29 -24.49 11.63 -5.70
CA GLY A 29 -24.57 12.75 -4.76
C GLY A 29 -23.23 13.17 -4.14
N PHE A 30 -22.10 12.63 -4.61
CA PHE A 30 -20.78 12.98 -4.12
C PHE A 30 -20.11 14.07 -4.98
N ARG A 31 -19.18 14.83 -4.41
CA ARG A 31 -18.36 15.74 -5.21
C ARG A 31 -17.37 14.92 -6.05
N GLU A 32 -17.25 15.20 -7.35
CA GLU A 32 -16.37 14.43 -8.26
C GLU A 32 -14.95 14.24 -7.74
N LYS A 33 -14.37 15.27 -7.12
CA LYS A 33 -13.02 15.23 -6.51
C LYS A 33 -12.83 14.17 -5.40
N LEU A 34 -13.91 13.58 -4.91
CA LEU A 34 -13.89 12.53 -3.90
C LEU A 34 -13.81 11.13 -4.51
N ALA A 35 -14.20 10.96 -5.79
CA ALA A 35 -14.06 9.73 -6.52
C ALA A 35 -12.57 9.42 -6.69
N ARG A 36 -12.13 8.32 -6.09
CA ARG A 36 -10.75 7.82 -6.25
C ARG A 36 -10.84 6.32 -6.39
N SER A 37 -10.50 5.84 -7.58
CA SER A 37 -10.34 4.42 -7.81
C SER A 37 -9.10 3.90 -7.07
N VAL A 38 -9.06 2.58 -6.91
CA VAL A 38 -7.88 1.86 -6.43
C VAL A 38 -6.65 2.20 -7.29
N ASP A 39 -6.81 2.40 -8.60
CA ASP A 39 -5.72 2.77 -9.51
C ASP A 39 -5.07 4.10 -9.14
N VAL A 40 -5.87 5.10 -8.77
CA VAL A 40 -5.33 6.40 -8.33
C VAL A 40 -4.46 6.21 -7.10
N TYR A 41 -4.89 5.42 -6.13
CA TYR A 41 -4.09 5.13 -4.94
C TYR A 41 -2.82 4.34 -5.26
N PHE A 42 -2.86 3.41 -6.21
CA PHE A 42 -1.69 2.70 -6.67
C PHE A 42 -0.68 3.62 -7.38
N SER A 43 -1.13 4.60 -8.16
CA SER A 43 -0.22 5.59 -8.78
C SER A 43 0.54 6.42 -7.74
N TYR A 44 -0.07 6.68 -6.58
CA TYR A 44 0.62 7.33 -5.46
C TYR A 44 1.57 6.37 -4.75
N PHE A 45 1.17 5.11 -4.62
CA PHE A 45 2.00 4.08 -4.02
C PHE A 45 3.29 3.84 -4.80
N GLU A 46 3.25 3.86 -6.14
CA GLU A 46 4.46 3.71 -6.96
C GLU A 46 5.58 4.70 -6.57
N ARG A 47 5.19 5.95 -6.28
CA ARG A 47 6.13 6.99 -5.81
C ARG A 47 6.68 6.68 -4.43
N LEU A 48 5.84 6.20 -3.51
CA LEU A 48 6.26 5.80 -2.17
C LEU A 48 7.16 4.55 -2.21
N ALA A 49 6.83 3.58 -3.06
CA ALA A 49 7.54 2.32 -3.25
C ALA A 49 8.91 2.49 -3.90
N ALA A 50 9.18 3.64 -4.53
CA ALA A 50 10.50 4.01 -5.03
C ALA A 50 11.54 4.11 -3.89
N LEU A 51 11.12 4.44 -2.67
CA LEU A 51 11.99 4.55 -1.51
C LEU A 51 12.63 3.19 -1.14
N GLU A 52 13.90 3.24 -0.73
CA GLU A 52 14.69 2.09 -0.27
C GLU A 52 14.54 1.87 1.24
N ASN A 53 13.29 1.90 1.71
CA ASN A 53 12.93 1.60 3.09
C ASN A 53 12.36 0.19 3.18
N GLU A 54 12.52 -0.42 4.36
CA GLU A 54 11.68 -1.55 4.76
C GLU A 54 10.23 -1.07 4.81
N MET A 55 9.33 -1.86 4.22
CA MET A 55 7.89 -1.57 4.23
C MET A 55 7.09 -2.75 4.76
N ILE A 56 6.16 -2.45 5.67
CA ILE A 56 5.10 -3.37 6.08
C ILE A 56 3.80 -2.88 5.43
N ILE A 57 3.25 -3.70 4.54
CA ILE A 57 2.09 -3.31 3.73
C ILE A 57 0.93 -4.26 4.02
N PHE A 58 -0.16 -3.70 4.55
CA PHE A 58 -1.41 -4.42 4.73
C PHE A 58 -2.28 -4.26 3.48
N THR A 59 -2.80 -5.35 2.94
CA THR A 59 -3.64 -5.31 1.74
C THR A 59 -4.57 -6.50 1.65
N SER A 60 -5.58 -6.42 0.79
CA SER A 60 -6.49 -7.53 0.51
C SER A 60 -5.86 -8.54 -0.46
N PRO A 61 -6.30 -9.82 -0.44
CA PRO A 61 -5.71 -10.87 -1.28
C PRO A 61 -5.71 -10.56 -2.78
N ASP A 62 -6.74 -9.87 -3.26
CA ASP A 62 -6.92 -9.45 -4.66
C ASP A 62 -5.92 -8.37 -5.10
N LEU A 63 -5.47 -7.51 -4.19
CA LEU A 63 -4.53 -6.43 -4.47
C LEU A 63 -3.05 -6.81 -4.23
N LYS A 64 -2.82 -7.95 -3.57
CA LYS A 64 -1.49 -8.42 -3.17
C LYS A 64 -0.51 -8.49 -4.35
N SER A 65 -0.91 -9.12 -5.46
CA SER A 65 -0.04 -9.30 -6.63
C SER A 65 0.45 -7.97 -7.21
N ARG A 66 -0.42 -6.94 -7.20
CA ARG A 66 -0.08 -5.60 -7.67
C ARG A 66 0.90 -4.90 -6.73
N VAL A 67 0.73 -5.05 -5.41
CA VAL A 67 1.68 -4.54 -4.42
C VAL A 67 3.05 -5.19 -4.60
N GLU A 68 3.09 -6.51 -4.78
CA GLU A 68 4.34 -7.27 -4.99
C GLU A 68 5.04 -6.83 -6.30
N ALA A 69 4.28 -6.65 -7.38
CA ALA A 69 4.80 -6.17 -8.66
C ALA A 69 5.45 -4.78 -8.54
N ILE A 70 4.78 -3.83 -7.87
CA ILE A 70 5.30 -2.46 -7.67
C ILE A 70 6.56 -2.46 -6.79
N ARG A 71 6.62 -3.34 -5.78
CA ARG A 71 7.80 -3.45 -4.92
C ARG A 71 8.97 -4.17 -5.58
N ASN A 72 8.74 -4.92 -6.66
CA ASN A 72 9.75 -5.54 -7.52
C ASN A 72 10.92 -6.18 -6.75
N GLY A 73 10.60 -7.01 -5.75
CA GLY A 73 11.61 -7.72 -4.96
C GLY A 73 12.39 -6.89 -3.92
N LYS A 74 12.07 -5.60 -3.72
CA LYS A 74 12.60 -4.82 -2.57
C LYS A 74 12.14 -5.47 -1.25
N THR A 75 13.00 -5.43 -0.23
CA THR A 75 12.75 -6.04 1.08
C THR A 75 11.40 -5.61 1.65
N ASN A 76 10.49 -6.59 1.73
CA ASN A 76 9.19 -6.45 2.37
C ASN A 76 9.16 -7.49 3.50
N ASN A 77 9.21 -7.05 4.75
CA ASN A 77 8.80 -7.91 5.87
C ASN A 77 7.27 -7.87 5.93
N GLY A 78 6.64 -8.63 5.04
CA GLY A 78 5.19 -8.77 5.00
C GLY A 78 4.71 -9.66 6.13
N TYR A 79 4.09 -9.09 7.16
CA TYR A 79 3.29 -9.87 8.11
C TYR A 79 2.02 -10.36 7.42
N ARG A 80 1.96 -11.68 7.25
CA ARG A 80 0.81 -12.46 6.81
C ARG A 80 -0.29 -12.39 7.88
N TYR A 81 -1.37 -11.66 7.61
CA TYR A 81 -2.61 -11.80 8.40
C TYR A 81 -3.76 -12.33 7.54
N ARG A 82 -4.25 -13.49 8.00
CA ARG A 82 -5.43 -14.23 7.54
C ARG A 82 -6.66 -13.53 8.14
N TYR A 83 -7.45 -12.82 7.34
CA TYR A 83 -8.81 -12.48 7.75
C TYR A 83 -9.68 -13.73 7.61
N LYS A 84 -9.94 -14.41 8.73
CA LYS A 84 -11.14 -15.24 8.86
C LYS A 84 -12.28 -14.24 9.08
N LYS A 85 -13.12 -14.05 8.07
CA LYS A 85 -14.38 -13.32 8.20
C LYS A 85 -15.32 -14.25 8.97
N GLU A 86 -15.31 -14.17 10.30
CA GLU A 86 -16.40 -14.71 11.11
C GLU A 86 -17.49 -13.65 11.14
N ILE A 87 -18.56 -13.90 10.39
CA ILE A 87 -19.90 -13.39 10.65
C ILE A 87 -20.63 -14.55 11.33
#